data_AF-A0AAU9C263-F1
#
_entry.id   AF-A0AAU9C263-F1
#
_cell.length_a   1.000
_cell.length_b   1.000
_cell.length_c   1.000
_cell.angle_alpha   90.00
_cell.angle_beta   90.00
_cell.angle_gamma   90.00
#
_symmetry.space_group_name_H-M   'P 1'
#
loop_
_entity.id
_entity.type
_entity.pdbx_description
1 polymer ?
#
loop_
_entity_poly.entity_id
_entity_poly.type
_entity_poly.pdbx_seq_one_letter_code
_entity_poly.pdbx_strand_id
1 'polypeptide(L)'
;MIQVLLCRGGTGRVRSPGRRESVPGGLKPARPGRVHPANGPALSRLAGILLLLFSLTGLAHAGHRMDMDSMVMNENPTRLPQGCAQISEDVKITVHASRKYAKKFPGLVFAYDRQSWEVPPCARLTVRFVNEDHIRHQFMVHGLPQDLYPMGMFTIEVSGPGEETASFILPPYKKTYLVHCDIAQHTEHGMKAQLKVAGGDRDLTSLPGLTKPVRPDRYPTRWTGGRIAFLVLALAGGILLVWAGRWILRSLAED
;
A
#
# COMPACT_ATOMS: atom_id res chain seq x y z
N MET A 1 37.15 28.11 -4.45
CA MET A 1 37.50 26.72 -4.85
C MET A 1 36.20 25.98 -5.13
N ILE A 2 35.87 25.83 -6.41
CA ILE A 2 34.65 25.18 -6.89
C ILE A 2 35.11 23.89 -7.56
N GLN A 3 34.71 22.75 -7.01
CA GLN A 3 35.07 21.43 -7.54
C GLN A 3 33.87 20.87 -8.30
N VAL A 4 33.91 21.04 -9.62
CA VAL A 4 32.97 20.46 -10.59
C VAL A 4 33.35 18.99 -10.77
N LEU A 5 32.48 18.08 -10.34
CA LEU A 5 32.65 16.64 -10.53
C LEU A 5 32.10 16.25 -11.92
N LEU A 6 33.00 15.97 -12.86
CA LEU A 6 32.68 15.39 -14.16
C LEU A 6 32.27 13.92 -14.01
N CYS A 7 31.03 13.58 -14.36
CA CYS A 7 30.63 12.20 -14.64
C CYS A 7 31.09 11.81 -16.05
N ARG A 8 32.03 10.87 -16.12
CA ARG A 8 32.54 10.25 -17.35
C ARG A 8 31.56 9.17 -17.81
N GLY A 9 31.07 9.29 -19.05
CA GLY A 9 30.19 8.33 -19.69
C GLY A 9 30.90 7.00 -20.00
N GLY A 10 30.32 5.91 -19.53
CA GLY A 10 30.70 4.54 -19.86
C GLY A 10 29.72 3.93 -20.84
N THR A 11 30.15 3.72 -22.08
CA THR A 11 29.43 3.04 -23.15
C THR A 11 29.50 1.52 -22.96
N GLY A 12 28.53 0.96 -22.24
CA GLY A 12 28.35 -0.48 -22.07
C GLY A 12 27.52 -1.09 -23.21
N ARG A 13 28.20 -1.84 -24.09
CA ARG A 13 27.67 -2.51 -25.29
C ARG A 13 26.75 -3.69 -24.91
N VAL A 14 25.48 -3.63 -25.31
CA VAL A 14 24.49 -4.72 -25.17
C VAL A 14 24.84 -5.87 -26.14
N ARG A 15 25.02 -7.09 -25.62
CA ARG A 15 25.15 -8.33 -26.41
C ARG A 15 23.89 -9.18 -26.21
N SER A 16 23.10 -9.32 -27.27
CA SER A 16 22.14 -10.42 -27.44
C SER A 16 22.86 -11.71 -27.83
N PRO A 17 22.32 -12.88 -27.50
CA PRO A 17 22.47 -14.05 -28.34
C PRO A 17 21.11 -14.53 -28.84
N GLY A 18 21.02 -14.70 -30.16
CA GLY A 18 19.92 -15.37 -30.83
C GLY A 18 20.07 -16.90 -30.81
N ARG A 19 18.92 -17.55 -30.67
CA ARG A 19 18.32 -18.51 -31.61
C ARG A 19 19.12 -19.76 -32.07
N ARG A 20 18.46 -20.90 -31.75
CA ARG A 20 18.29 -22.21 -32.45
C ARG A 20 19.43 -23.23 -32.39
N GLU A 21 19.06 -24.39 -31.84
CA GLU A 21 19.31 -25.69 -32.46
C GLU A 21 18.05 -26.57 -32.34
N SER A 22 17.89 -27.45 -33.32
CA SER A 22 16.73 -28.30 -33.64
C SER A 22 17.11 -29.78 -33.54
N VAL A 23 16.15 -30.69 -33.84
CA VAL A 23 16.29 -32.12 -34.29
C VAL A 23 15.70 -33.14 -33.25
N PRO A 24 15.10 -34.29 -33.67
CA PRO A 24 13.66 -34.54 -33.50
C PRO A 24 13.39 -35.90 -32.81
N GLY A 25 12.14 -36.39 -32.82
CA GLY A 25 11.88 -37.82 -32.61
C GLY A 25 10.54 -38.09 -31.93
N GLY A 26 9.56 -38.55 -32.71
CA GLY A 26 8.29 -39.05 -32.20
C GLY A 26 8.37 -40.50 -31.74
N LEU A 27 7.46 -40.89 -30.86
CA LEU A 27 6.97 -42.27 -30.72
C LEU A 27 5.58 -42.28 -30.08
N LYS A 28 4.69 -43.07 -30.69
CA LYS A 28 3.29 -43.33 -30.34
C LYS A 28 3.14 -43.98 -28.94
N PRO A 29 2.03 -43.72 -28.21
CA PRO A 29 1.68 -44.52 -27.05
C PRO A 29 0.96 -45.83 -27.45
N ALA A 30 1.45 -46.95 -26.92
CA ALA A 30 0.83 -48.27 -26.99
C ALA A 30 -0.22 -48.47 -25.88
N ARG A 31 -1.29 -49.21 -26.19
CA ARG A 31 -2.40 -49.55 -25.28
C ARG A 31 -1.94 -50.45 -24.13
N PRO A 32 -2.50 -50.32 -22.91
CA PRO A 32 -2.26 -51.28 -21.85
C PRO A 32 -3.13 -52.54 -22.01
N GLY A 33 -2.46 -53.69 -21.95
CA GLY A 33 -3.06 -55.02 -21.91
C GLY A 33 -3.67 -55.34 -20.54
N ARG A 34 -4.74 -56.13 -20.60
CA ARG A 34 -5.55 -56.64 -19.49
C ARG A 34 -4.84 -57.83 -18.83
N VAL A 35 -4.66 -57.83 -17.51
CA VAL A 35 -4.16 -58.98 -16.73
C VAL A 35 -5.16 -59.30 -15.62
N HIS A 36 -5.57 -60.58 -15.56
CA HIS A 36 -6.44 -61.15 -14.54
C HIS A 36 -5.70 -61.37 -13.21
N PRO A 37 -6.38 -61.26 -12.05
CA PRO A 37 -5.77 -61.57 -10.75
C PRO A 37 -5.91 -63.06 -10.40
N ALA A 38 -4.85 -63.62 -9.82
CA ALA A 38 -4.83 -64.92 -9.15
C ALA A 38 -4.66 -64.72 -7.64
N ASN A 39 -5.22 -65.68 -6.89
CA ASN A 39 -5.55 -65.64 -5.47
C ASN A 39 -4.38 -65.91 -4.51
N GLY A 40 -4.40 -65.21 -3.36
CA GLY A 40 -4.07 -65.73 -2.02
C GLY A 40 -2.61 -65.63 -1.51
N PRO A 41 -2.36 -65.85 -0.20
CA PRO A 41 -2.93 -65.08 0.92
C PRO A 41 -1.89 -64.65 1.99
N ALA A 42 -2.32 -63.71 2.84
CA ALA A 42 -1.93 -63.55 4.25
C ALA A 42 -0.45 -63.41 4.63
N LEU A 43 0.05 -62.16 4.75
CA LEU A 43 1.08 -61.72 5.72
C LEU A 43 1.44 -60.23 5.50
N SER A 44 0.51 -59.29 5.70
CA SER A 44 0.86 -57.86 5.68
C SER A 44 -0.21 -57.01 6.35
N ARG A 45 -0.30 -57.07 7.68
CA ARG A 45 -1.18 -56.18 8.46
C ARG A 45 -0.49 -55.40 9.57
N LEU A 46 0.84 -55.41 9.66
CA LEU A 46 1.57 -54.69 10.71
C LEU A 46 2.58 -53.63 10.23
N ALA A 47 2.77 -53.46 8.92
CA ALA A 47 3.65 -52.42 8.36
C ALA A 47 2.91 -51.17 7.85
N GLY A 48 1.58 -51.14 7.90
CA GLY A 48 0.75 -50.11 7.26
C GLY A 48 0.27 -48.97 8.16
N ILE A 49 0.62 -48.95 9.45
CA ILE A 49 0.09 -47.96 10.41
C ILE A 49 1.13 -46.90 10.82
N LEU A 50 2.42 -47.10 10.50
CA LEU A 50 3.48 -46.13 10.85
C LEU A 50 3.86 -45.15 9.73
N LEU A 51 3.25 -45.25 8.55
CA LEU A 51 3.57 -44.42 7.38
C LEU A 51 2.46 -43.42 7.01
N LEU A 52 1.65 -42.97 7.99
CA LEU A 52 0.53 -42.05 7.80
C LEU A 52 0.56 -40.83 8.75
N LEU A 53 1.70 -40.54 9.38
CA LEU A 53 1.86 -39.39 10.28
C LEU A 53 2.88 -38.34 9.79
N PHE A 54 3.26 -38.38 8.50
CA PHE A 54 4.34 -37.54 7.96
C PHE A 54 3.90 -36.59 6.82
N SER A 55 2.69 -36.05 6.88
CA SER A 55 2.22 -35.08 5.89
C SER A 55 1.32 -34.00 6.49
N LEU A 56 1.81 -33.19 7.42
CA LEU A 56 1.09 -31.99 7.89
C LEU A 56 1.99 -30.83 8.33
N THR A 57 3.22 -30.77 7.84
CA THR A 57 3.99 -29.50 7.83
C THR A 57 3.61 -28.73 6.57
N GLY A 58 2.45 -28.08 6.61
CA GLY A 58 2.13 -27.02 5.66
C GLY A 58 3.17 -25.91 5.82
N LEU A 59 4.10 -25.80 4.86
CA LEU A 59 4.89 -24.58 4.68
C LEU A 59 3.89 -23.44 4.45
N ALA A 60 3.69 -22.63 5.49
CA ALA A 60 2.91 -21.41 5.42
C ALA A 60 3.55 -20.48 4.40
N HIS A 61 3.06 -20.51 3.16
CA HIS A 61 3.34 -19.49 2.17
C HIS A 61 2.81 -18.18 2.74
N ALA A 62 3.63 -17.14 2.75
CA ALA A 62 3.16 -15.80 3.08
C ALA A 62 1.93 -15.50 2.22
N GLY A 63 0.81 -15.16 2.86
CA GLY A 63 -0.48 -15.10 2.18
C GLY A 63 -0.48 -14.01 1.11
N HIS A 64 -0.62 -14.41 -0.15
CA HIS A 64 -0.82 -13.50 -1.26
C HIS A 64 -2.17 -13.81 -1.89
N ARG A 65 -3.11 -12.87 -1.77
CA ARG A 65 -4.45 -12.97 -2.35
C ARG A 65 -4.64 -11.81 -3.32
N MET A 66 -4.98 -12.16 -4.56
CA MET A 66 -5.27 -11.21 -5.63
C MET A 66 -6.72 -11.38 -6.04
N ASP A 67 -7.44 -10.27 -6.11
CA ASP A 67 -8.73 -10.16 -6.78
C ASP A 67 -8.60 -9.16 -7.94
N MET A 68 -9.66 -8.99 -8.73
CA MET A 68 -9.70 -8.05 -9.85
C MET A 68 -9.44 -6.61 -9.42
N ASP A 69 -9.97 -6.21 -8.27
CA ASP A 69 -9.92 -4.83 -7.77
C ASP A 69 -9.16 -4.68 -6.44
N SER A 70 -8.63 -5.78 -5.87
CA SER A 70 -7.92 -5.76 -4.59
C SER A 70 -6.71 -6.70 -4.56
N MET A 71 -5.78 -6.41 -3.65
CA MET A 71 -4.65 -7.29 -3.35
C MET A 71 -4.38 -7.29 -1.85
N VAL A 72 -4.04 -8.46 -1.32
CA VAL A 72 -3.51 -8.62 0.04
C VAL A 72 -2.16 -9.31 -0.04
N MET A 73 -1.17 -8.74 0.65
CA MET A 73 0.17 -9.32 0.79
C MET A 73 0.51 -9.54 2.26
N ASN A 74 1.07 -10.72 2.53
CA ASN A 74 1.56 -11.17 3.82
C ASN A 74 0.48 -11.20 4.92
N GLU A 75 -0.75 -11.57 4.56
CA GLU A 75 -1.75 -11.87 5.59
C GLU A 75 -1.29 -13.03 6.48
N ASN A 76 -1.65 -12.93 7.75
CA ASN A 76 -1.27 -13.90 8.77
C ASN A 76 -2.33 -13.95 9.88
N PRO A 77 -3.36 -14.79 9.74
CA PRO A 77 -4.42 -14.89 10.74
C PRO A 77 -4.07 -15.82 11.92
N THR A 78 -2.95 -16.56 11.88
CA THR A 78 -2.72 -17.68 12.83
C THR A 78 -1.28 -17.86 13.32
N ARG A 79 -0.25 -17.52 12.53
CA ARG A 79 1.15 -17.80 12.89
C ARG A 79 1.67 -16.73 13.85
N LEU A 80 1.94 -17.10 15.10
CA LEU A 80 2.42 -16.16 16.10
C LEU A 80 3.85 -15.69 15.79
N PRO A 81 4.16 -14.39 15.98
CA PRO A 81 5.53 -13.90 15.94
C PRO A 81 6.32 -14.41 17.15
N GLN A 82 7.65 -14.45 17.02
CA GLN A 82 8.53 -14.83 18.11
C GLN A 82 8.25 -13.99 19.36
N GLY A 83 8.08 -14.67 20.51
CA GLY A 83 7.80 -14.05 21.80
C GLY A 83 6.32 -13.89 22.16
N CYS A 84 5.38 -14.21 21.25
CA CYS A 84 3.98 -14.35 21.60
C CYS A 84 3.65 -15.80 21.96
N ALA A 85 3.15 -16.03 23.19
CA ALA A 85 2.69 -17.34 23.62
C ALA A 85 1.31 -17.71 23.04
N GLN A 86 0.45 -16.71 22.88
CA GLN A 86 -0.89 -16.82 22.31
C GLN A 86 -1.33 -15.47 21.72
N ILE A 87 -2.43 -15.46 20.97
CA ILE A 87 -3.11 -14.21 20.60
C ILE A 87 -3.65 -13.58 21.89
N SER A 88 -3.26 -12.34 22.17
CA SER A 88 -3.75 -11.63 23.35
C SER A 88 -5.22 -11.24 23.21
N GLU A 89 -5.58 -10.70 22.04
CA GLU A 89 -6.95 -10.33 21.67
C GLU A 89 -7.11 -10.16 20.15
N ASP A 90 -8.37 -10.15 19.70
CA ASP A 90 -8.77 -9.85 18.34
C ASP A 90 -9.20 -8.38 18.23
N VAL A 91 -8.45 -7.59 17.47
CA VAL A 91 -8.74 -6.17 17.25
C VAL A 91 -9.21 -5.96 15.83
N LYS A 92 -10.34 -5.28 15.66
CA LYS A 92 -10.90 -4.93 14.35
C LYS A 92 -10.86 -3.42 14.15
N ILE A 93 -10.29 -2.98 13.03
CA ILE A 93 -10.34 -1.58 12.61
C ILE A 93 -10.92 -1.48 11.21
N THR A 94 -11.70 -0.43 11.00
CA THR A 94 -12.08 0.02 9.66
C THR A 94 -11.26 1.26 9.34
N VAL A 95 -10.63 1.27 8.17
CA VAL A 95 -9.78 2.37 7.70
C VAL A 95 -10.35 2.85 6.39
N HIS A 96 -10.75 4.13 6.35
CA HIS A 96 -11.26 4.73 5.12
C HIS A 96 -10.17 5.58 4.47
N ALA A 97 -9.94 5.40 3.18
CA ALA A 97 -9.01 6.17 2.38
C ALA A 97 -9.75 6.99 1.32
N SER A 98 -9.52 8.30 1.31
CA SER A 98 -10.02 9.21 0.26
C SER A 98 -9.39 10.59 0.37
N ARG A 99 -9.42 11.35 -0.72
CA ARG A 99 -9.17 12.80 -0.73
C ARG A 99 -10.06 13.59 0.23
N LYS A 100 -11.27 13.11 0.54
CA LYS A 100 -12.19 13.83 1.44
C LYS A 100 -11.62 13.98 2.84
N TYR A 101 -10.85 12.99 3.32
CA TYR A 101 -10.22 13.01 4.64
C TYR A 101 -8.99 13.91 4.71
N ALA A 102 -8.43 14.30 3.56
CA ALA A 102 -7.30 15.23 3.49
C ALA A 102 -7.71 16.69 3.67
N LYS A 103 -8.99 17.04 3.49
CA LYS A 103 -9.49 18.44 3.55
C LYS A 103 -9.16 19.17 4.86
N LYS A 104 -9.00 18.44 5.97
CA LYS A 104 -8.60 18.98 7.29
C LYS A 104 -7.11 19.34 7.38
N PHE A 105 -6.29 18.95 6.41
CA PHE A 105 -4.85 19.17 6.39
C PHE A 105 -4.46 20.09 5.22
N PRO A 106 -4.04 21.33 5.49
CA PRO A 106 -3.63 22.26 4.45
C PRO A 106 -2.51 21.69 3.57
N GLY A 107 -2.70 21.74 2.25
CA GLY A 107 -1.70 21.30 1.26
C GLY A 107 -1.63 19.78 1.01
N LEU A 108 -2.45 18.97 1.69
CA LEU A 108 -2.51 17.53 1.46
C LEU A 108 -3.67 17.17 0.53
N VAL A 109 -3.47 16.08 -0.23
CA VAL A 109 -4.44 15.60 -1.22
C VAL A 109 -5.09 14.31 -0.76
N PHE A 110 -4.33 13.41 -0.12
CA PHE A 110 -4.80 12.09 0.29
C PHE A 110 -4.61 11.90 1.77
N ALA A 111 -5.55 11.22 2.43
CA ALA A 111 -5.41 10.83 3.82
C ALA A 111 -6.28 9.60 4.13
N TYR A 112 -5.90 8.91 5.19
CA TYR A 112 -6.82 8.04 5.91
C TYR A 112 -7.76 8.89 6.79
N ASP A 113 -8.90 8.33 7.17
CA ASP A 113 -9.84 8.95 8.11
C ASP A 113 -9.20 9.23 9.48
N ARG A 114 -8.37 8.30 9.93
CA ARG A 114 -7.58 8.38 11.18
C ARG A 114 -6.08 8.34 10.91
N GLN A 115 -5.32 9.03 11.75
CA GLN A 115 -3.87 9.17 11.62
C GLN A 115 -3.09 8.27 12.60
N SER A 116 -3.76 7.68 13.60
CA SER A 116 -3.16 6.82 14.61
C SER A 116 -4.13 5.74 15.09
N TRP A 117 -3.60 4.54 15.28
CA TRP A 117 -4.25 3.43 15.98
C TRP A 117 -3.31 2.89 17.05
N GLU A 118 -3.86 2.50 18.19
CA GLU A 118 -3.12 1.82 19.25
C GLU A 118 -3.69 0.43 19.42
N VAL A 119 -2.81 -0.56 19.44
CA VAL A 119 -3.18 -1.98 19.49
C VAL A 119 -2.31 -2.70 20.52
N PRO A 120 -2.87 -3.60 21.33
CA PRO A 120 -2.11 -4.39 22.29
C PRO A 120 -1.05 -5.29 21.62
N PRO A 121 0.04 -5.62 22.33
CA PRO A 121 1.04 -6.56 21.83
C PRO A 121 0.43 -7.95 21.66
N CYS A 122 0.94 -8.75 20.71
CA CYS A 122 0.44 -10.09 20.39
C CYS A 122 -1.04 -10.16 19.94
N ALA A 123 -1.66 -9.03 19.61
CA ALA A 123 -3.02 -9.00 19.11
C ALA A 123 -3.07 -9.41 17.64
N ARG A 124 -4.16 -10.07 17.24
CA ARG A 124 -4.50 -10.25 15.83
C ARG A 124 -5.31 -9.05 15.38
N LEU A 125 -4.70 -8.23 14.52
CA LEU A 125 -5.33 -7.05 13.96
C LEU A 125 -5.97 -7.41 12.61
N THR A 126 -7.30 -7.33 12.55
CA THR A 126 -8.08 -7.39 11.31
C THR A 126 -8.36 -5.98 10.82
N VAL A 127 -7.89 -5.67 9.62
CA VAL A 127 -8.09 -4.37 8.97
C VAL A 127 -9.11 -4.54 7.86
N ARG A 128 -10.22 -3.80 7.95
CA ARG A 128 -11.13 -3.58 6.82
C ARG A 128 -10.75 -2.26 6.17
N PHE A 129 -10.11 -2.34 5.01
CA PHE A 129 -9.67 -1.17 4.27
C PHE A 129 -10.71 -0.79 3.22
N VAL A 130 -11.26 0.41 3.33
CA VAL A 130 -12.28 0.95 2.43
C VAL A 130 -11.67 2.07 1.61
N ASN A 131 -11.61 1.89 0.30
CA ASN A 131 -11.26 2.95 -0.63
C ASN A 131 -12.55 3.61 -1.14
N GLU A 132 -12.68 4.92 -0.94
CA GLU A 132 -13.85 5.68 -1.39
C GLU A 132 -13.53 6.62 -2.57
N ASP A 133 -12.28 6.60 -3.06
CA ASP A 133 -11.88 7.31 -4.26
C ASP A 133 -11.90 6.38 -5.49
N HIS A 134 -12.00 6.97 -6.67
CA HIS A 134 -11.70 6.31 -7.95
C HIS A 134 -10.19 6.23 -8.24
N ILE A 135 -9.36 6.24 -7.18
CA ILE A 135 -7.91 6.25 -7.23
C ILE A 135 -7.44 5.13 -6.33
N ARG A 136 -6.53 4.29 -6.83
CA ARG A 136 -5.97 3.16 -6.07
C ARG A 136 -5.30 3.63 -4.79
N HIS A 137 -5.68 3.04 -3.66
CA HIS A 137 -5.03 3.30 -2.38
C HIS A 137 -4.58 1.99 -1.74
N GLN A 138 -3.66 2.11 -0.80
CA GLN A 138 -3.17 0.97 -0.04
C GLN A 138 -3.12 1.29 1.45
N PHE A 139 -3.28 0.26 2.26
CA PHE A 139 -2.92 0.23 3.66
C PHE A 139 -1.68 -0.67 3.80
N MET A 140 -0.51 -0.07 3.94
CA MET A 140 0.74 -0.79 4.08
C MET A 140 1.39 -0.48 5.43
N VAL A 141 1.80 -1.53 6.15
CA VAL A 141 2.54 -1.42 7.41
C VAL A 141 3.96 -1.89 7.18
N HIS A 142 4.96 -1.05 7.45
CA HIS A 142 6.38 -1.42 7.35
C HIS A 142 7.07 -1.62 8.70
N GLY A 143 8.08 -2.48 8.73
CA GLY A 143 8.97 -2.71 9.87
C GLY A 143 8.54 -3.88 10.76
N LEU A 144 7.65 -4.75 10.27
CA LEU A 144 7.25 -6.01 10.90
C LEU A 144 8.40 -7.03 10.91
N PRO A 145 8.38 -8.04 11.80
CA PRO A 145 9.39 -9.11 11.83
C PRO A 145 9.52 -9.82 10.48
N GLN A 146 10.72 -9.84 9.90
CA GLN A 146 10.94 -10.35 8.53
C GLN A 146 10.86 -11.88 8.41
N ASP A 147 11.04 -12.59 9.52
CA ASP A 147 10.88 -14.05 9.64
C ASP A 147 9.42 -14.50 9.46
N LEU A 148 8.49 -13.59 9.69
CA LEU A 148 7.05 -13.82 9.58
C LEU A 148 6.42 -13.08 8.41
N TYR A 149 6.87 -11.84 8.17
CA TYR A 149 6.36 -10.96 7.13
C TYR A 149 7.47 -10.68 6.12
N PRO A 150 7.46 -11.31 4.93
CA PRO A 150 8.43 -11.00 3.88
C PRO A 150 8.59 -9.50 3.64
N MET A 151 9.84 -9.04 3.52
CA MET A 151 10.22 -7.61 3.45
C MET A 151 9.77 -6.75 4.65
N GLY A 152 9.32 -7.38 5.73
CA GLY A 152 8.87 -6.71 6.96
C GLY A 152 7.60 -5.90 6.74
N MET A 153 6.70 -6.35 5.86
CA MET A 153 5.52 -5.59 5.47
C MET A 153 4.23 -6.42 5.44
N PHE A 154 3.11 -5.74 5.65
CA PHE A 154 1.75 -6.23 5.41
C PHE A 154 1.04 -5.21 4.53
N THR A 155 0.22 -5.64 3.58
CA THR A 155 -0.41 -4.74 2.62
C THR A 155 -1.82 -5.16 2.26
N ILE A 156 -2.73 -4.20 2.22
CA ILE A 156 -4.02 -4.29 1.53
C ILE A 156 -4.05 -3.18 0.46
N GLU A 157 -4.38 -3.51 -0.77
CA GLU A 157 -4.58 -2.59 -1.88
C GLU A 157 -6.02 -2.70 -2.39
N VAL A 158 -6.62 -1.56 -2.75
CA VAL A 158 -7.91 -1.50 -3.45
C VAL A 158 -7.82 -0.47 -4.57
N SER A 159 -8.08 -0.88 -5.81
CA SER A 159 -7.81 -0.13 -7.04
C SER A 159 -8.77 1.03 -7.33
N GLY A 160 -10.00 0.98 -6.80
CA GLY A 160 -11.03 2.01 -6.95
C GLY A 160 -11.99 1.99 -5.77
N PRO A 161 -13.25 2.46 -5.93
CA PRO A 161 -14.22 2.39 -4.85
C PRO A 161 -14.51 0.94 -4.50
N GLY A 162 -14.28 0.57 -3.24
CA GLY A 162 -14.40 -0.81 -2.79
C GLY A 162 -13.74 -1.04 -1.44
N GLU A 163 -13.65 -2.29 -1.04
CA GLU A 163 -13.03 -2.66 0.22
C GLU A 163 -12.42 -4.04 0.19
N GLU A 164 -11.43 -4.25 1.05
CA GLU A 164 -10.81 -5.55 1.26
C GLU A 164 -10.47 -5.73 2.74
N THR A 165 -10.49 -6.97 3.23
CA THR A 165 -10.22 -7.27 4.64
C THR A 165 -9.12 -8.31 4.77
N ALA A 166 -8.15 -8.04 5.64
CA ALA A 166 -7.11 -9.01 5.96
C ALA A 166 -6.64 -8.87 7.40
N SER A 167 -6.01 -9.92 7.91
CA SER A 167 -5.52 -9.96 9.30
C SER A 167 -4.03 -10.22 9.37
N PHE A 168 -3.38 -9.65 10.38
CA PHE A 168 -2.00 -9.95 10.75
C PHE A 168 -1.82 -9.87 12.27
N ILE A 169 -0.79 -10.52 12.81
CA ILE A 169 -0.52 -10.59 14.25
C ILE A 169 0.66 -9.68 14.59
N LEU A 170 0.44 -8.80 15.57
CA LEU A 170 1.46 -7.84 16.01
C LEU A 170 2.46 -8.50 16.97
N PRO A 171 3.73 -8.09 16.95
CA PRO A 171 4.74 -8.65 17.85
C PRO A 171 4.53 -8.25 19.31
N PRO A 172 5.26 -8.87 20.26
CA PRO A 172 5.08 -8.61 21.69
C PRO A 172 5.65 -7.26 22.16
N TYR A 173 6.54 -6.66 21.37
CA TYR A 173 7.34 -5.52 21.80
C TYR A 173 6.69 -4.18 21.45
N LYS A 174 6.96 -3.19 22.30
CA LYS A 174 6.55 -1.79 22.10
C LYS A 174 7.21 -1.21 20.86
N LYS A 175 6.42 -0.82 19.86
CA LYS A 175 6.93 -0.23 18.61
C LYS A 175 5.86 0.59 17.89
N THR A 176 6.27 1.68 17.27
CA THR A 176 5.44 2.46 16.35
C THR A 176 5.80 2.12 14.90
N TYR A 177 4.81 1.71 14.13
CA TYR A 177 4.94 1.34 12.72
C TYR A 177 4.39 2.45 11.84
N LEU A 178 5.07 2.72 10.72
CA LEU A 178 4.54 3.60 9.69
C LEU A 178 3.46 2.85 8.92
N VAL A 179 2.29 3.47 8.84
CA VAL A 179 1.20 3.07 7.94
C VAL A 179 1.20 4.05 6.78
N HIS A 180 1.28 3.58 5.54
CA HIS A 180 1.17 4.44 4.37
C HIS A 180 0.62 3.72 3.15
N CYS A 181 0.30 4.49 2.11
CA CYS A 181 0.13 3.94 0.77
C CYS A 181 1.51 3.85 0.11
N ASP A 182 1.85 2.77 -0.58
CA ASP A 182 3.17 2.59 -1.23
C ASP A 182 3.32 3.40 -2.52
N ILE A 183 2.21 3.92 -3.05
CA ILE A 183 2.26 4.86 -4.16
C ILE A 183 2.88 6.15 -3.63
N ALA A 184 4.15 6.38 -3.98
CA ALA A 184 4.96 7.47 -3.45
C ALA A 184 4.25 8.83 -3.49
N GLN A 185 3.51 9.12 -4.56
CA GLN A 185 2.74 10.36 -4.66
C GLN A 185 1.63 10.43 -3.60
N HIS A 186 0.94 9.33 -3.31
CA HIS A 186 -0.11 9.31 -2.29
C HIS A 186 0.51 9.49 -0.90
N THR A 187 1.64 8.82 -0.65
CA THR A 187 2.45 8.98 0.56
C THR A 187 2.85 10.44 0.75
N GLU A 188 3.56 11.03 -0.21
CA GLU A 188 4.09 12.40 -0.13
C GLU A 188 2.98 13.45 -0.03
N HIS A 189 1.83 13.20 -0.64
CA HIS A 189 0.65 14.08 -0.53
C HIS A 189 -0.28 13.74 0.65
N GLY A 190 0.21 13.02 1.66
CA GLY A 190 -0.42 12.95 2.98
C GLY A 190 -0.96 11.59 3.42
N MET A 191 -0.89 10.55 2.59
CA MET A 191 -1.41 9.23 2.97
C MET A 191 -0.40 8.47 3.84
N LYS A 192 -0.22 8.98 5.07
CA LYS A 192 0.64 8.44 6.13
C LYS A 192 -0.10 8.47 7.47
N ALA A 193 0.13 7.46 8.29
CA ALA A 193 -0.40 7.31 9.64
C ALA A 193 0.56 6.46 10.48
N GLN A 194 0.23 6.21 11.74
CA GLN A 194 0.98 5.32 12.61
C GLN A 194 0.12 4.24 13.25
N LEU A 195 0.72 3.07 13.44
CA LEU A 195 0.18 1.99 14.24
C LEU A 195 1.10 1.76 15.44
N LYS A 196 0.58 1.98 16.65
CA LYS A 196 1.33 1.84 17.90
C LYS A 196 1.01 0.52 18.56
N VAL A 197 2.03 -0.31 18.76
CA VAL A 197 1.97 -1.53 19.55
C VAL A 197 2.43 -1.23 20.97
N ALA A 198 1.63 -1.63 21.97
CA ALA A 198 1.91 -1.40 23.40
C ALA A 198 2.24 0.08 23.73
N GLY A 199 1.51 1.01 23.12
CA GLY A 199 1.71 2.46 23.28
C GLY A 199 2.82 3.08 22.41
N GLY A 200 3.53 2.29 21.60
CA GLY A 200 4.53 2.79 20.65
C GLY A 200 5.87 3.20 21.28
N ASP A 201 6.95 3.14 20.49
CA ASP A 201 8.31 3.47 20.95
C ASP A 201 8.65 4.96 20.77
N ARG A 202 8.09 5.60 19.74
CA ARG A 202 8.20 7.05 19.46
C ARG A 202 7.09 7.50 18.52
N ASP A 203 6.85 8.80 18.45
CA ASP A 203 6.01 9.37 17.39
C ASP A 203 6.82 9.49 16.09
N LEU A 204 6.19 9.16 14.97
CA LEU A 204 6.83 9.28 13.65
C LEU A 204 6.74 10.72 13.16
N THR A 205 7.78 11.20 12.51
CA THR A 205 7.85 12.56 11.96
C THR A 205 7.03 12.72 10.68
N SER A 206 6.58 13.94 10.37
CA SER A 206 5.82 14.27 9.15
C SER A 206 4.52 13.48 8.98
N LEU A 207 3.83 13.16 10.09
CA LEU A 207 2.50 12.56 10.05
C LEU A 207 1.43 13.65 10.12
N PRO A 208 0.51 13.71 9.14
CA PRO A 208 -0.58 14.69 9.14
C PRO A 208 -1.33 14.71 10.46
N GLY A 209 -1.56 15.89 11.03
CA GLY A 209 -2.31 16.07 12.27
C GLY A 209 -1.64 15.56 13.56
N LEU A 210 -0.48 14.89 13.48
CA LEU A 210 0.21 14.33 14.65
C LEU A 210 1.57 14.99 14.88
N THR A 211 2.39 15.09 13.83
CA THR A 211 3.74 15.65 13.94
C THR A 211 4.03 16.63 12.82
N LYS A 212 4.92 17.59 13.08
CA LYS A 212 5.28 18.61 12.08
C LYS A 212 6.03 17.98 10.91
N PRO A 213 5.82 18.47 9.67
CA PRO A 213 6.66 18.09 8.53
C PRO A 213 8.13 18.43 8.79
N VAL A 214 9.03 17.50 8.47
CA VAL A 214 10.48 17.74 8.56
C VAL A 214 10.92 18.79 7.54
N ARG A 215 10.29 18.78 6.36
CA ARG A 215 10.50 19.77 5.29
C ARG A 215 9.14 20.30 4.84
N PRO A 216 8.61 21.35 5.48
CA PRO A 216 7.34 21.92 5.07
C PRO A 216 7.49 22.63 3.73
N ASP A 217 6.57 22.36 2.81
CA ASP A 217 6.47 23.15 1.60
C ASP A 217 6.13 24.59 1.96
N ARG A 218 6.92 25.52 1.43
CA ARG A 218 6.64 26.95 1.53
C ARG A 218 6.19 27.42 0.17
N TYR A 219 4.96 27.89 0.08
CA TYR A 219 4.42 28.58 -1.09
C TYR A 219 4.30 30.08 -0.78
N PRO A 220 5.41 30.82 -0.57
CA PRO A 220 5.32 32.25 -0.29
C PRO A 220 4.83 32.98 -1.55
N THR A 221 3.69 33.66 -1.44
CA THR A 221 3.29 34.61 -2.46
C THR A 221 4.29 35.76 -2.46
N ARG A 222 5.17 35.80 -3.46
CA ARG A 222 6.11 36.92 -3.63
C ARG A 222 5.33 38.15 -4.10
N TRP A 223 5.04 39.04 -3.17
CA TRP A 223 4.44 40.35 -3.42
C TRP A 223 5.51 41.33 -3.91
N THR A 224 5.56 41.56 -5.22
CA THR A 224 6.37 42.65 -5.79
C THR A 224 5.48 43.85 -6.08
N GLY A 225 6.04 45.06 -6.08
CA GLY A 225 5.30 46.26 -6.46
C GLY A 225 4.59 46.11 -7.81
N GLY A 226 5.24 45.48 -8.79
CA GLY A 226 4.63 45.18 -10.09
C GLY A 226 3.43 44.21 -10.02
N ARG A 227 3.48 43.17 -9.16
CA ARG A 227 2.35 42.24 -8.98
C ARG A 227 1.17 42.89 -8.27
N ILE A 228 1.45 43.75 -7.29
CA ILE A 228 0.42 44.53 -6.61
C ILE A 228 -0.21 45.53 -7.59
N ALA A 229 0.61 46.28 -8.34
CA ALA A 229 0.13 47.20 -9.35
C ALA A 229 -0.72 46.49 -10.41
N PHE A 230 -0.29 45.33 -10.89
CA PHE A 230 -1.06 44.51 -11.83
C PHE A 230 -2.40 44.07 -11.24
N LEU A 231 -2.44 43.59 -10.00
CA LEU A 231 -3.69 43.20 -9.33
C LEU A 231 -4.64 44.39 -9.16
N VAL A 232 -4.12 45.56 -8.77
CA VAL A 232 -4.93 46.79 -8.65
C VAL A 232 -5.47 47.23 -10.00
N LEU A 233 -4.64 47.23 -11.05
CA LEU A 233 -5.06 47.57 -12.41
C LEU A 233 -6.10 46.59 -12.96
N ALA A 234 -5.94 45.29 -12.69
CA ALA A 234 -6.91 44.27 -13.10
C ALA A 234 -8.26 44.48 -12.40
N LEU A 235 -8.26 44.79 -11.10
CA LEU A 235 -9.48 45.10 -10.36
C LEU A 235 -10.13 46.40 -10.86
N ALA A 236 -9.35 47.47 -11.04
CA ALA A 236 -9.84 48.76 -11.54
C ALA A 236 -10.40 48.64 -12.97
N GLY A 237 -9.71 47.91 -13.86
CA GLY A 237 -10.17 47.63 -15.22
C GLY A 237 -11.47 46.83 -15.22
N GLY A 238 -11.60 45.82 -14.36
CA GLY A 238 -12.84 45.06 -14.18
C GLY A 238 -14.01 45.95 -13.73
N ILE A 239 -13.79 46.84 -12.76
CA ILE A 239 -14.80 47.80 -12.30
C ILE A 239 -15.21 48.75 -13.43
N LEU A 240 -14.23 49.28 -14.19
CA LEU A 240 -14.48 50.22 -15.27
C LEU A 240 -15.28 49.59 -16.41
N LEU A 241 -14.98 48.33 -16.76
CA LEU A 241 -15.74 47.55 -17.75
C LEU A 241 -17.20 47.35 -17.33
N VAL A 242 -17.45 46.98 -16.06
CA VAL A 242 -18.81 46.83 -15.54
C VAL A 242 -19.54 48.17 -15.52
N TRP A 243 -18.88 49.24 -15.09
CA TRP A 243 -19.46 50.58 -15.06
C TRP A 243 -19.83 51.07 -16.46
N ALA A 244 -18.92 50.96 -17.43
CA ALA A 244 -19.14 51.35 -18.82
C ALA A 244 -20.27 50.52 -19.45
N GLY A 245 -20.29 49.21 -19.25
CA GLY A 245 -21.37 48.35 -19.74
C GLY A 245 -22.75 48.75 -19.17
N ARG A 246 -22.83 49.05 -17.87
CA ARG A 246 -24.09 49.53 -17.23
C ARG A 246 -24.50 50.91 -17.68
N TRP A 247 -23.55 51.74 -18.08
CA TRP A 247 -23.83 53.06 -18.63
C TRP A 247 -24.42 52.91 -20.04
N ILE A 248 -23.76 52.14 -20.93
CA ILE A 248 -24.24 51.86 -22.29
C ILE A 248 -25.63 51.23 -22.28
N LEU A 249 -25.86 50.21 -21.44
CA LEU A 249 -27.18 49.56 -21.34
C LEU A 249 -28.29 50.51 -20.88
N ARG A 250 -27.97 51.51 -20.04
CA ARG A 250 -28.95 52.53 -19.64
C ARG A 250 -29.24 53.49 -20.78
N SER A 251 -28.21 53.94 -21.49
CA SER A 251 -28.38 54.82 -22.66
C SER A 251 -29.23 54.18 -23.76
N LEU A 252 -29.07 52.86 -23.99
CA LEU A 252 -29.89 52.13 -24.98
C LEU A 252 -31.34 51.87 -24.53
N ALA A 253 -31.69 52.09 -23.26
CA ALA A 253 -33.04 51.88 -22.74
C ALA A 253 -33.87 53.18 -22.68
N GLU A 254 -33.23 54.33 -22.91
CA GLU A 254 -33.85 55.66 -22.94
C GLU A 254 -34.18 56.12 -24.38
N ASP A 255 -33.76 55.36 -25.41
CA ASP A 255 -34.11 55.49 -26.83
C ASP A 255 -35.23 54.51 -27.23
#